data_AF-A0AAC9P848-F1
#
_entry.id   AF-A0AAC9P848-F1
#
_cell.length_a   1.000
_cell.length_b   1.000
_cell.length_c   1.000
_cell.angle_alpha   90.00
_cell.angle_beta   90.00
_cell.angle_gamma   90.00
#
_symmetry.space_group_name_H-M   'P 1'
#
loop_
_entity.id
_entity.type
_entity.pdbx_description
1 polymer ?
#
loop_
_entity_poly.entity_id
_entity_poly.type
_entity_poly.pdbx_seq_one_letter_code
_entity_poly.pdbx_strand_id
1 'polypeptide(L)'
;MIPIARAASAWVHIDGAFGLWARASREHRHLVEGVELADSWATDAHKWLNTPQDNGIAIVRDRTAHRAAMTLTAHYLVPGGDARDAIDWTPD
;
A
#
# COMPACT_ATOMS: atom_id res chain seq x y z
N MET A 1 1.82 -12.15 -14.85
CA MET A 1 0.45 -11.60 -14.71
C MET A 1 0.41 -10.08 -14.75
N ILE A 2 1.29 -9.35 -14.06
CA ILE A 2 1.28 -7.87 -14.03
C ILE A 2 1.31 -7.21 -15.41
N PRO A 3 2.17 -7.61 -16.38
CA PRO A 3 2.16 -6.99 -17.70
C PRO A 3 0.82 -7.16 -18.45
N ILE A 4 0.16 -8.31 -18.26
CA ILE A 4 -1.14 -8.60 -18.88
C ILE A 4 -2.23 -7.70 -18.25
N ALA A 5 -2.24 -7.58 -16.93
CA ALA A 5 -3.17 -6.69 -16.22
C ALA A 5 -2.98 -5.22 -16.65
N ARG A 6 -1.73 -4.76 -16.74
CA ARG A 6 -1.42 -3.41 -17.23
C ARG A 6 -1.88 -3.17 -18.67
N ALA A 7 -1.75 -4.16 -19.55
CA ALA A 7 -2.25 -4.07 -20.92
C ALA A 7 -3.78 -3.90 -20.99
N ALA A 8 -4.50 -4.36 -19.96
CA ALA A 8 -5.94 -4.16 -19.77
C ALA A 8 -6.28 -2.94 -18.90
N SER A 9 -5.30 -2.06 -18.60
CA SER A 9 -5.46 -0.91 -17.71
C SER A 9 -5.96 -1.27 -16.31
N ALA A 10 -5.67 -2.48 -15.84
CA ALA A 10 -6.06 -2.94 -14.51
C ALA A 10 -5.00 -2.62 -13.45
N TRP A 11 -5.49 -2.30 -12.26
CA TRP A 11 -4.67 -2.17 -11.05
C TRP A 11 -4.21 -3.54 -10.56
N VAL A 12 -2.94 -3.67 -10.18
CA VAL A 12 -2.42 -4.88 -9.55
C VAL A 12 -2.05 -4.63 -8.09
N HIS A 13 -2.82 -5.24 -7.20
CA HIS A 13 -2.51 -5.35 -5.79
C HIS A 13 -1.89 -6.72 -5.48
N ILE A 14 -0.86 -6.75 -4.66
CA ILE A 14 -0.32 -8.00 -4.11
C ILE A 14 -0.71 -8.09 -2.65
N ASP A 15 -1.56 -9.06 -2.35
CA ASP A 15 -1.73 -9.56 -0.99
C ASP A 15 -0.51 -10.42 -0.66
N GLY A 16 0.37 -9.85 0.15
CA GLY A 16 1.58 -10.48 0.61
C GLY A 16 1.61 -10.65 2.12
N ALA A 17 0.43 -10.78 2.75
CA ALA A 17 0.24 -10.91 4.20
C ALA A 17 1.32 -11.74 4.93
N PHE A 18 1.68 -12.88 4.33
CA PHE A 18 2.86 -13.66 4.73
C PHE A 18 4.03 -13.49 3.76
N GLY A 19 3.76 -13.70 2.46
CA GLY A 19 4.81 -13.93 1.47
C GLY A 19 5.68 -12.73 1.12
N LEU A 20 5.23 -11.49 1.34
CA LEU A 20 5.99 -10.29 0.93
C LEU A 20 7.33 -10.19 1.66
N TRP A 21 7.37 -10.66 2.91
CA TRP A 21 8.57 -10.70 3.75
C TRP A 21 9.69 -11.56 3.16
N ALA A 22 9.41 -12.50 2.24
CA ALA A 22 10.45 -13.22 1.51
C ALA A 22 11.39 -12.26 0.76
N ARG A 23 10.92 -11.06 0.39
CA ARG A 23 11.74 -10.01 -0.25
C ARG A 23 12.89 -9.51 0.63
N ALA A 24 12.74 -9.57 1.95
CA ALA A 24 13.78 -9.19 2.92
C ALA A 24 14.88 -10.27 3.07
N SER A 25 14.62 -11.52 2.66
CA SER A 25 15.58 -12.62 2.73
C SER A 25 16.48 -12.65 1.50
N ARG A 26 17.80 -12.76 1.69
CA ARG A 26 18.74 -12.94 0.56
C ARG A 26 18.50 -14.24 -0.20
N GLU A 27 18.13 -15.30 0.51
CA GLU A 27 17.91 -16.63 -0.04
C GLU A 27 16.54 -16.73 -0.74
N HIS A 28 15.49 -16.13 -0.16
CA HIS A 28 14.11 -16.33 -0.62
C HIS A 28 13.55 -15.21 -1.51
N ARG A 29 14.27 -14.09 -1.69
CA ARG A 29 13.77 -12.94 -2.48
C ARG A 29 13.39 -13.26 -3.92
N HIS A 30 13.92 -14.35 -4.48
CA HIS A 30 13.64 -14.82 -5.83
C HIS A 30 12.19 -15.33 -5.97
N LEU A 31 11.59 -15.84 -4.89
CA LEU A 31 10.20 -16.33 -4.87
C LEU A 31 9.17 -15.23 -5.13
N VAL A 32 9.58 -13.97 -4.94
CA VAL A 32 8.75 -12.78 -5.06
C VAL A 32 9.37 -11.78 -6.05
N GLU A 33 10.04 -12.25 -7.08
CA GLU A 33 10.47 -11.39 -8.18
C GLU A 33 9.28 -10.82 -8.96
N GLY A 34 9.37 -9.56 -9.36
CA GLY A 34 8.31 -8.86 -10.07
C GLY A 34 7.25 -8.22 -9.17
N VAL A 35 7.28 -8.45 -7.85
CA VAL A 35 6.34 -7.78 -6.91
C VAL A 35 6.51 -6.25 -6.95
N GLU A 36 7.71 -5.76 -7.25
CA GLU A 36 8.02 -4.35 -7.52
C GLU A 36 7.33 -3.74 -8.73
N LEU A 37 6.63 -4.53 -9.54
CA LEU A 37 5.83 -4.02 -10.66
C LEU A 37 4.36 -3.76 -10.28
N ALA A 38 3.94 -4.17 -9.07
CA ALA A 38 2.59 -3.95 -8.59
C ALA A 38 2.33 -2.47 -8.25
N ASP A 39 1.07 -2.09 -8.25
CA ASP A 39 0.63 -0.72 -7.94
C ASP A 39 0.44 -0.54 -6.42
N SER A 40 0.19 -1.63 -5.69
CA SER A 40 0.16 -1.64 -4.23
C SER A 40 0.47 -3.02 -3.64
N TRP A 41 0.84 -3.01 -2.37
CA TRP A 41 1.07 -4.19 -1.54
C TRP A 41 0.26 -4.11 -0.25
N ALA A 42 -0.12 -5.25 0.29
CA ALA A 42 -0.49 -5.41 1.68
C ALA A 42 0.39 -6.50 2.33
N THR A 43 0.78 -6.29 3.59
CA THR A 43 1.49 -7.29 4.40
C THR A 43 1.09 -7.15 5.87
N ASP A 44 1.16 -8.22 6.65
CA ASP A 44 0.87 -8.14 8.07
C ASP A 44 2.16 -8.34 8.88
N ALA A 45 2.42 -7.41 9.78
CA ALA A 45 3.52 -7.53 10.72
C ALA A 45 3.18 -8.51 11.85
N HIS A 46 1.89 -8.65 12.21
CA HIS A 46 1.47 -9.61 13.25
C HIS A 46 1.58 -11.08 12.80
N LYS A 47 1.92 -11.32 11.54
CA LYS A 47 2.19 -12.65 10.99
C LYS A 47 3.65 -13.01 11.20
N TRP A 48 4.50 -12.90 10.17
CA TRP A 48 5.90 -13.33 10.28
C TRP A 48 6.81 -12.44 11.11
N LEU A 49 6.46 -11.16 11.31
CA LEU A 49 7.26 -10.30 12.20
C LEU A 49 6.85 -10.44 13.67
N ASN A 50 5.83 -11.27 13.98
CA ASN A 50 5.40 -11.58 15.35
C ASN A 50 5.10 -10.31 16.18
N THR A 51 4.60 -9.24 15.54
CA THR A 51 4.11 -8.07 16.27
C THR A 51 2.74 -8.40 16.91
N PRO A 52 2.32 -7.66 17.96
CA PRO A 52 0.96 -7.81 18.49
C PRO A 52 -0.11 -7.61 17.41
N GLN A 53 -1.20 -8.35 17.54
CA GLN A 53 -2.36 -8.26 16.66
C GLN A 53 -3.27 -7.08 17.11
N ASP A 54 -3.87 -6.27 16.22
CA ASP A 54 -3.79 -6.21 14.75
C ASP A 54 -2.70 -5.25 14.24
N ASN A 55 -2.00 -5.62 13.15
CA ASN A 55 -0.94 -4.82 12.54
C ASN A 55 -0.78 -5.20 11.05
N GLY A 56 -1.61 -4.56 10.22
CA GLY A 56 -1.54 -4.62 8.77
C GLY A 56 -0.88 -3.37 8.20
N ILE A 57 -0.14 -3.54 7.11
CA ILE A 57 0.60 -2.49 6.42
C ILE A 57 0.17 -2.48 4.96
N ALA A 58 -0.33 -1.34 4.47
CA ALA A 58 -0.63 -1.11 3.07
C ALA A 58 0.37 -0.10 2.48
N ILE A 59 0.91 -0.43 1.30
CA ILE A 59 1.86 0.42 0.58
C ILE A 59 1.30 0.65 -0.81
N VAL A 60 1.09 1.91 -1.19
CA VAL A 60 0.57 2.29 -2.51
C VAL A 60 1.61 3.12 -3.24
N ARG A 61 1.93 2.73 -4.48
CA ARG A 61 2.94 3.42 -5.30
C ARG A 61 2.50 4.82 -5.69
N ASP A 62 1.24 4.97 -6.12
CA ASP A 62 0.69 6.24 -6.56
C ASP A 62 0.06 6.99 -5.37
N ARG A 63 0.78 8.00 -4.90
CA ARG A 63 0.33 8.89 -3.82
C ARG A 63 -0.95 9.64 -4.17
N THR A 64 -1.12 10.06 -5.42
CA THR A 64 -2.29 10.81 -5.87
C THR A 64 -3.51 9.91 -5.86
N ALA A 65 -3.39 8.68 -6.38
CA ALA A 65 -4.47 7.69 -6.35
C ALA A 65 -4.87 7.31 -4.92
N HIS A 66 -3.89 7.07 -4.04
CA HIS A 66 -4.16 6.78 -2.63
C HIS A 66 -4.90 7.93 -1.94
N ARG A 67 -4.41 9.18 -2.10
CA ARG A 67 -5.06 10.36 -1.52
C ARG A 67 -6.47 10.52 -2.07
N ALA A 68 -6.67 10.42 -3.38
CA ALA A 68 -7.99 10.56 -3.99
C ALA A 68 -8.99 9.50 -3.46
N ALA A 69 -8.52 8.29 -3.16
CA ALA A 69 -9.37 7.22 -2.61
C ALA A 69 -9.68 7.39 -1.12
N MET A 70 -8.79 8.01 -0.34
CA MET A 70 -8.89 8.12 1.12
C MET A 70 -9.35 9.48 1.63
N THR A 71 -9.24 10.53 0.82
CA THR A 71 -9.70 11.88 1.20
C THR A 71 -11.23 11.96 1.13
N LEU A 72 -11.85 12.35 2.24
CA LEU A 72 -13.25 12.70 2.27
C LEU A 72 -13.43 14.15 1.82
N THR A 73 -14.20 14.39 0.76
CA THR A 73 -14.57 15.75 0.34
C THR A 73 -16.08 15.93 0.48
N ALA A 74 -16.51 17.11 0.91
CA ALA A 74 -17.91 17.51 0.92
C ALA A 74 -17.99 19.01 0.67
N HIS A 75 -19.06 19.48 0.02
CA HIS A 75 -19.20 20.91 -0.30
C HIS A 75 -19.21 21.83 0.92
N TYR A 76 -19.54 21.30 2.10
CA TYR A 76 -19.52 22.02 3.38
C TYR A 76 -18.19 21.86 4.15
N LEU A 77 -17.29 20.99 3.69
CA LEU A 77 -15.94 20.88 4.24
C LEU A 77 -15.07 21.94 3.56
N VAL A 78 -14.66 22.94 4.32
CA VAL A 78 -13.67 23.90 3.87
C VAL A 78 -12.30 23.22 3.97
N PRO A 79 -11.55 23.05 2.87
CA PRO A 79 -10.20 22.53 2.96
C PRO A 79 -9.39 23.39 3.93
N GLY A 80 -8.69 22.76 4.89
CA GLY A 80 -7.70 23.47 5.68
C GLY A 80 -6.74 24.21 4.75
N GLY A 81 -6.38 25.46 5.09
CA GLY A 81 -5.49 26.30 4.27
C GLY A 81 -4.07 25.70 4.18
N ASP A 82 -3.03 26.50 4.46
CA ASP A 82 -1.64 25.98 4.35
C ASP A 82 -1.26 24.95 5.44
N ALA A 83 -2.16 24.63 6.37
CA ALA A 83 -1.92 23.68 7.45
C ALA A 83 -2.26 22.23 7.05
N ARG A 84 -1.44 21.27 7.48
CA ARG A 84 -1.72 19.84 7.31
C ARG A 84 -2.99 19.45 8.06
N ASP A 85 -3.98 18.95 7.33
CA ASP A 85 -5.19 18.36 7.90
C ASP A 85 -4.92 16.92 8.37
N ALA A 86 -5.34 16.59 9.59
CA ALA A 86 -5.22 15.25 10.15
C ALA A 86 -6.06 14.20 9.39
N ILE A 87 -7.06 14.62 8.61
CA ILE A 87 -7.82 13.72 7.73
C ILE A 87 -6.95 13.22 6.56
N ASP A 88 -5.94 14.00 6.19
CA ASP A 88 -5.13 13.82 4.99
C ASP A 88 -3.70 13.36 5.29
N TRP A 89 -3.28 13.47 6.55
CA TRP A 89 -1.89 13.30 6.99
C TRP A 89 -1.80 12.61 8.36
N THR A 90 -0.88 11.65 8.47
CA THR A 90 -0.49 11.07 9.77
C THR A 90 0.48 12.00 10.52
N PRO A 91 0.60 11.87 11.86
CA PRO A 91 1.65 12.55 12.64
C PRO A 91 3.06 12.19 12.15
N ASP A 92 4.01 13.12 12.32
CA ASP A 92 5.44 12.89 12.02
C ASP A 92 6.10 11.94 13.04
#